data_AF-A0AAI9X185-F1
#
_entry.id   AF-A0AAI9X185-F1
#
_cell.length_a   1.000
_cell.length_b   1.000
_cell.length_c   1.000
_cell.angle_alpha   90.00
_cell.angle_beta   90.00
_cell.angle_gamma   90.00
#
_symmetry.space_group_name_H-M   'P 1'
#
loop_
_entity.id
_entity.type
_entity.pdbx_description
1 polymer ?
#
loop_
_entity_poly.entity_id
_entity_poly.type
_entity_poly.pdbx_seq_one_letter_code
_entity_poly.pdbx_strand_id
1 'polypeptide(L)'
;MLFNKLKNKDDKKKDHQKEKKHNLLQEKSSSSSENLESSLFEDDDDNNKIKTGFSFKRRKTHKIIKELNRQRIKSLLFYTDISNVLRQLEFGLQPVKNIHLAKESEYIVWTYLEKPDHLEFELDNSTRHYFWSWIAEQKVDPSQIAVIAIDIQNLFHLTKKDWEYDDVTRRVKVFEDVKPGAIRWVLMKNNQYLNRIQMYVKSNNLKLKIFQGEKGNISNVLTEGRKK
;
A
#
# COMPACT_ATOMS: atom_id res chain seq x y z
N MET A 1 46.97 -77.50 -32.21
CA MET A 1 47.04 -76.26 -31.39
C MET A 1 45.77 -76.20 -30.57
N LEU A 2 45.91 -76.34 -29.25
CA LEU A 2 45.70 -75.28 -28.26
C LEU A 2 44.25 -74.75 -28.23
N PHE A 3 43.54 -74.62 -27.13
CA PHE A 3 43.63 -75.03 -25.71
C PHE A 3 42.29 -74.55 -25.12
N ASN A 4 41.72 -75.28 -24.14
CA ASN A 4 40.98 -74.80 -22.96
C ASN A 4 40.10 -73.53 -23.06
N LYS A 5 38.86 -73.46 -22.53
CA LYS A 5 38.36 -74.00 -21.25
C LYS A 5 36.86 -73.65 -21.17
N LEU A 6 36.02 -74.64 -20.83
CA LEU A 6 35.08 -74.66 -19.69
C LEU A 6 34.41 -73.32 -19.32
N LYS A 7 33.09 -73.19 -19.11
CA LYS A 7 32.06 -74.13 -18.67
C LYS A 7 30.70 -73.41 -18.80
N ASN A 8 29.69 -74.12 -19.33
CA ASN A 8 28.32 -74.28 -18.80
C ASN A 8 27.98 -73.44 -17.53
N LYS A 9 26.82 -72.80 -17.37
CA LYS A 9 25.45 -73.22 -17.74
C LYS A 9 24.45 -72.09 -17.39
N ASP A 10 23.41 -71.99 -18.20
CA ASP A 10 22.00 -71.75 -17.86
C ASP A 10 21.60 -70.57 -16.95
N ASP A 11 20.86 -69.65 -17.58
CA ASP A 11 19.42 -69.43 -17.36
C ASP A 11 18.92 -68.06 -16.85
N LYS A 12 17.85 -67.63 -17.54
CA LYS A 12 16.79 -66.63 -17.23
C LYS A 12 17.12 -65.16 -17.51
N LYS A 13 16.60 -64.58 -18.61
CA LYS A 13 15.24 -64.03 -18.84
C LYS A 13 14.91 -62.75 -18.05
N LYS A 14 14.71 -61.68 -18.85
CA LYS A 14 13.61 -60.70 -18.86
C LYS A 14 13.77 -59.32 -18.20
N ASP A 15 13.67 -58.34 -19.10
CA ASP A 15 12.70 -57.24 -19.13
C ASP A 15 12.92 -55.93 -18.32
N HIS A 16 12.81 -54.85 -19.11
CA HIS A 16 12.35 -53.49 -18.78
C HIS A 16 13.26 -52.56 -17.98
N GLN A 17 14.13 -51.85 -18.69
CA GLN A 17 14.48 -50.47 -18.34
C GLN A 17 13.32 -49.54 -18.72
N LYS A 18 12.54 -49.11 -17.72
CA LYS A 18 11.68 -47.92 -17.78
C LYS A 18 12.42 -46.77 -17.10
N GLU A 19 12.68 -45.73 -17.87
CA GLU A 19 13.13 -44.42 -17.42
C GLU A 19 12.24 -43.88 -16.29
N LYS A 20 12.84 -43.57 -15.14
CA LYS A 20 12.23 -42.68 -14.14
C LYS A 20 12.79 -41.28 -14.34
N LYS A 21 12.04 -40.44 -15.06
CA LYS A 21 12.21 -38.98 -15.04
C LYS A 21 11.89 -38.50 -13.62
N HIS A 22 12.87 -37.86 -12.98
CA HIS A 22 12.64 -37.09 -11.77
C HIS A 22 11.69 -35.93 -12.09
N ASN A 23 10.49 -35.95 -11.50
CA ASN A 23 9.65 -34.75 -11.38
C ASN A 23 10.32 -33.81 -10.39
N LEU A 24 11.12 -32.89 -10.93
CA LEU A 24 11.75 -31.78 -10.21
C LEU A 24 11.06 -30.49 -10.65
N LEU A 25 9.81 -30.27 -10.25
CA LEU A 25 9.11 -28.98 -10.33
C LEU A 25 7.68 -29.14 -9.80
N GLN A 26 7.52 -29.08 -8.48
CA GLN A 26 6.37 -28.50 -7.81
C GLN A 26 6.68 -28.45 -6.31
N GLU A 27 6.15 -27.41 -5.65
CA GLU A 27 6.32 -27.08 -4.22
C GLU A 27 7.54 -26.24 -3.86
N LYS A 28 7.47 -24.94 -4.17
CA LYS A 28 7.97 -23.81 -3.35
C LYS A 28 7.68 -22.49 -4.07
N SER A 29 6.47 -21.95 -3.89
CA SER A 29 6.13 -20.62 -4.45
C SER A 29 5.30 -19.72 -3.53
N SER A 30 5.12 -20.06 -2.26
CA SER A 30 4.48 -19.18 -1.27
C SER A 30 5.47 -18.54 -0.30
N SER A 31 6.51 -19.25 0.15
CA SER A 31 7.38 -18.76 1.23
C SER A 31 8.51 -17.81 0.80
N SER A 32 8.85 -17.73 -0.49
CA SER A 32 9.92 -16.85 -0.97
C SER A 32 9.48 -15.41 -1.20
N SER A 33 8.19 -15.20 -1.48
CA SER A 33 7.60 -13.88 -1.74
C SER A 33 7.41 -13.11 -0.44
N GLU A 34 6.88 -13.78 0.59
CA GLU A 34 6.65 -13.18 1.92
C GLU A 34 7.95 -12.75 2.60
N ASN A 35 9.02 -13.55 2.49
CA ASN A 35 10.34 -13.21 3.06
C ASN A 35 11.07 -12.07 2.31
N LEU A 36 10.72 -11.78 1.05
CA LEU A 36 11.31 -10.66 0.30
C LEU A 36 10.54 -9.35 0.52
N GLU A 37 9.23 -9.45 0.76
CA GLU A 37 8.40 -8.29 1.07
C GLU A 37 8.67 -7.78 2.49
N SER A 38 9.01 -8.65 3.44
CA SER A 38 9.47 -8.23 4.78
C SER A 38 10.77 -7.42 4.70
N SER A 39 11.74 -7.86 3.88
CA SER A 39 13.04 -7.17 3.71
C SER A 39 12.94 -5.78 3.09
N LEU A 40 11.79 -5.39 2.53
CA LEU A 40 11.59 -4.03 1.98
C LEU A 40 11.29 -3.01 3.08
N PHE A 41 10.70 -3.47 4.19
CA PHE A 41 10.23 -2.65 5.30
C PHE A 41 11.00 -2.90 6.61
N GLU A 42 11.92 -3.85 6.62
CA GLU A 42 12.88 -4.11 7.70
C GLU A 42 14.17 -3.28 7.47
N ASP A 43 14.65 -2.59 8.51
CA ASP A 43 15.93 -1.86 8.50
C ASP A 43 17.07 -2.89 8.62
N ASP A 44 17.44 -3.53 7.50
CA ASP A 44 18.51 -4.53 7.51
C ASP A 44 19.90 -3.87 7.54
N ASP A 45 20.52 -3.93 8.73
CA ASP A 45 21.94 -3.66 8.99
C ASP A 45 22.83 -4.90 8.72
N ASP A 46 22.28 -5.98 8.15
CA ASP A 46 23.01 -7.24 7.97
C ASP A 46 23.29 -7.60 6.50
N ASN A 47 24.59 -7.75 6.22
CA ASN A 47 25.16 -8.18 4.95
C ASN A 47 24.74 -9.62 4.59
N ASN A 48 23.59 -9.80 3.94
CA ASN A 48 23.25 -11.08 3.33
C ASN A 48 22.86 -10.97 1.84
N LYS A 49 23.50 -11.84 1.06
CA LYS A 49 23.45 -11.92 -0.40
C LYS A 49 22.02 -11.96 -0.94
N ILE A 50 21.63 -10.87 -1.62
CA ILE A 50 20.38 -10.77 -2.37
C ILE A 50 20.39 -11.82 -3.49
N LYS A 51 19.56 -12.87 -3.36
CA LYS A 51 19.27 -13.79 -4.45
C LYS A 51 18.46 -13.05 -5.51
N THR A 52 19.05 -12.85 -6.67
CA THR A 52 18.46 -12.17 -7.84
C THR A 52 17.33 -13.00 -8.44
N GLY A 53 16.13 -12.89 -7.86
CA GLY A 53 14.87 -13.37 -8.40
C GLY A 53 13.90 -12.20 -8.59
N PHE A 54 14.37 -11.09 -9.16
CA PHE A 54 13.54 -9.91 -9.39
C PHE A 54 12.35 -10.26 -10.29
N SER A 55 11.17 -10.39 -9.69
CA SER A 55 9.93 -10.06 -10.38
C SER A 55 10.13 -8.64 -10.96
N PHE A 56 10.15 -8.52 -12.29
CA PHE A 56 10.27 -7.22 -12.97
C PHE A 56 9.06 -6.32 -12.71
N LYS A 57 8.00 -6.85 -12.09
CA LYS A 57 6.83 -6.07 -11.70
C LYS A 57 7.20 -5.13 -10.55
N ARG A 58 6.85 -3.85 -10.74
CA ARG A 58 6.92 -2.80 -9.73
C ARG A 58 8.31 -2.36 -9.28
N ARG A 59 9.35 -2.49 -10.13
CA ARG A 59 10.73 -2.13 -9.79
C ARG A 59 10.88 -0.65 -9.39
N LYS A 60 10.12 0.26 -10.02
CA LYS A 60 10.16 1.68 -9.66
C LYS A 60 9.61 1.88 -8.25
N THR A 61 8.48 1.25 -7.94
CA THR A 61 7.85 1.29 -6.62
C THR A 61 8.79 0.84 -5.50
N HIS A 62 9.52 -0.26 -5.68
CA HIS A 62 10.48 -0.74 -4.69
C HIS A 62 11.59 0.29 -4.40
N LYS A 63 12.10 0.96 -5.45
CA LYS A 63 13.08 2.04 -5.27
C LYS A 63 12.51 3.22 -4.50
N ILE A 64 11.27 3.59 -4.81
CA ILE A 64 10.55 4.65 -4.10
C ILE A 64 10.42 4.29 -2.62
N ILE A 65 9.92 3.10 -2.29
CA ILE A 65 9.74 2.66 -0.90
C ILE A 65 11.08 2.66 -0.14
N LYS A 66 12.16 2.16 -0.76
CA LYS A 66 13.49 2.21 -0.16
C LYS A 66 13.93 3.64 0.17
N GLU A 67 13.67 4.58 -0.73
CA GLU A 67 13.96 6.00 -0.51
C GLU A 67 13.09 6.61 0.60
N LEU A 68 11.80 6.28 0.63
CA LEU A 68 10.88 6.71 1.69
C LEU A 68 11.31 6.20 3.06
N ASN A 69 11.73 4.94 3.16
CA ASN A 69 12.24 4.35 4.39
C ASN A 69 13.55 5.02 4.84
N ARG A 70 14.47 5.31 3.91
CA ARG A 70 15.69 6.07 4.20
C ARG A 70 15.39 7.46 4.78
N GLN A 71 14.36 8.12 4.27
CA GLN A 71 13.88 9.41 4.78
C GLN A 71 13.00 9.29 6.03
N ARG A 72 12.78 8.07 6.54
CA ARG A 72 11.93 7.76 7.69
C ARG A 72 10.48 8.20 7.52
N ILE A 73 9.98 8.20 6.28
CA ILE A 73 8.58 8.48 5.96
C ILE A 73 7.75 7.27 6.34
N LYS A 74 6.74 7.44 7.19
CA LYS A 74 5.87 6.35 7.64
C LYS A 74 4.51 6.38 6.98
N SER A 75 4.10 7.53 6.46
CA SER A 75 2.80 7.68 5.82
C SER A 75 2.85 8.69 4.69
N LEU A 76 1.95 8.48 3.73
CA LEU A 76 1.67 9.42 2.66
C LEU A 76 0.39 10.19 3.00
N LEU A 77 0.37 11.49 2.73
CA LEU A 77 -0.72 12.38 3.11
C LEU A 77 -1.55 12.79 1.90
N PHE A 78 -2.85 12.69 2.09
CA PHE A 78 -3.86 13.12 1.14
C PHE A 78 -4.75 14.18 1.81
N TYR A 79 -4.97 15.29 1.11
CA TYR A 79 -5.77 16.40 1.58
C TYR A 79 -7.04 16.50 0.76
N THR A 80 -8.18 16.67 1.42
CA THR A 80 -9.48 16.67 0.76
C THR A 80 -10.51 17.41 1.62
N ASP A 81 -11.70 17.59 1.06
CA ASP A 81 -12.83 18.16 1.77
C ASP A 81 -13.37 17.17 2.82
N ILE A 82 -13.73 17.67 4.01
CA ILE A 82 -14.30 16.86 5.09
C ILE A 82 -15.56 16.08 4.67
N SER A 83 -16.34 16.59 3.72
CA SER A 83 -17.56 15.94 3.25
C SER A 83 -17.30 14.65 2.47
N ASN A 84 -16.13 14.53 1.85
CA ASN A 84 -15.73 13.37 1.06
C ASN A 84 -15.29 12.18 1.93
N VAL A 85 -14.89 12.43 3.17
CA VAL A 85 -14.20 11.43 4.01
C VAL A 85 -15.02 10.16 4.18
N LEU A 86 -16.33 10.26 4.40
CA LEU A 86 -17.16 9.07 4.59
C LEU A 86 -17.11 8.17 3.36
N ARG A 87 -17.29 8.76 2.16
CA ARG A 87 -17.20 8.04 0.89
C ARG A 87 -15.82 7.41 0.71
N GLN A 88 -14.75 8.14 1.07
CA GLN A 88 -13.38 7.62 0.96
C GLN A 88 -13.11 6.46 1.92
N LEU A 89 -13.76 6.42 3.08
CA LEU A 89 -13.72 5.27 3.98
C LEU A 89 -14.55 4.08 3.48
N GLU A 90 -15.62 4.33 2.73
CA GLU A 90 -16.48 3.29 2.14
C GLU A 90 -15.85 2.66 0.88
N PHE A 91 -15.40 3.48 -0.06
CA PHE A 91 -14.99 3.05 -1.41
C PHE A 91 -13.49 3.16 -1.67
N GLY A 92 -12.76 3.86 -0.80
CA GLY A 92 -11.35 4.19 -0.99
C GLY A 92 -11.18 5.53 -1.70
N LEU A 93 -9.92 5.89 -1.93
CA LEU A 93 -9.59 7.06 -2.74
C LEU A 93 -9.53 6.65 -4.21
N GLN A 94 -10.10 7.47 -5.08
CA GLN A 94 -10.21 7.13 -6.50
C GLN A 94 -9.74 8.32 -7.34
N PRO A 95 -8.99 8.10 -8.43
CA PRO A 95 -8.80 9.13 -9.45
C PRO A 95 -10.15 9.69 -9.90
N VAL A 96 -10.20 10.97 -10.26
CA VAL A 96 -11.47 11.68 -10.49
C VAL A 96 -12.32 10.99 -11.54
N LYS A 97 -11.72 10.45 -12.61
CA LYS A 97 -12.45 9.74 -13.67
C LYS A 97 -13.14 8.45 -13.20
N ASN A 98 -12.71 7.89 -12.07
CA ASN A 98 -13.24 6.65 -11.51
C ASN A 98 -14.34 6.92 -10.46
N ILE A 99 -14.58 8.18 -10.10
CA ILE A 99 -15.62 8.57 -9.15
C ILE A 99 -16.98 8.47 -9.83
N HIS A 100 -17.80 7.55 -9.33
CA HIS A 100 -19.20 7.42 -9.70
C HIS A 100 -20.06 7.87 -8.52
N LEU A 101 -21.03 8.74 -8.81
CA LEU A 101 -21.91 9.37 -7.83
C LEU A 101 -23.36 8.93 -8.09
N ALA A 102 -24.12 8.76 -7.01
CA ALA A 102 -25.57 8.66 -7.09
C ALA A 102 -26.17 10.02 -7.48
N LYS A 103 -27.41 10.02 -7.98
CA LYS A 103 -28.08 11.24 -8.50
C LYS A 103 -28.12 12.42 -7.53
N GLU A 104 -28.19 12.16 -6.23
CA GLU A 104 -28.32 13.19 -5.18
C GLU A 104 -27.03 13.35 -4.36
N SER A 105 -25.95 12.69 -4.74
CA SER A 105 -24.67 12.81 -4.04
C SER A 105 -23.75 13.80 -4.74
N GLU A 106 -23.13 14.66 -3.95
CA GLU A 106 -22.08 15.56 -4.39
C GLU A 106 -20.71 15.08 -3.89
N TYR A 107 -19.66 15.40 -4.63
CA TYR A 107 -18.28 15.16 -4.24
C TYR A 107 -17.44 16.37 -4.63
N ILE A 108 -16.72 16.93 -3.64
CA ILE A 108 -15.93 18.13 -3.84
C ILE A 108 -14.52 17.71 -4.26
N VAL A 109 -14.15 17.95 -5.52
CA VAL A 109 -12.82 17.57 -6.02
C VAL A 109 -11.80 18.67 -5.72
N TRP A 110 -10.74 18.34 -4.97
CA TRP A 110 -9.60 19.22 -4.79
C TRP A 110 -8.48 18.82 -5.75
N THR A 111 -8.38 19.57 -6.85
CA THR A 111 -7.41 19.31 -7.93
C THR A 111 -5.94 19.39 -7.50
N TYR A 112 -5.67 19.79 -6.26
CA TYR A 112 -4.34 19.82 -5.66
C TYR A 112 -3.64 18.43 -5.73
N LEU A 113 -4.30 17.39 -5.22
CA LEU A 113 -3.82 15.99 -5.23
C LEU A 113 -4.73 15.03 -6.00
N GLU A 114 -5.96 15.45 -6.32
CA GLU A 114 -6.92 14.64 -7.07
C GLU A 114 -6.78 14.93 -8.57
N LYS A 115 -6.22 13.97 -9.33
CA LYS A 115 -6.05 14.09 -10.78
C LYS A 115 -7.05 13.18 -11.51
N PRO A 116 -7.34 13.46 -12.79
CA PRO A 116 -8.25 12.62 -13.57
C PRO A 116 -7.85 11.15 -13.58
N ASP A 117 -6.57 10.85 -13.73
CA ASP A 117 -6.03 9.51 -14.00
C ASP A 117 -5.23 8.90 -12.86
N HIS A 118 -4.83 9.70 -11.86
CA HIS A 118 -4.05 9.26 -10.71
C HIS A 118 -4.36 10.07 -9.46
N LEU A 119 -3.84 9.59 -8.34
CA LEU A 119 -3.81 10.29 -7.06
C LEU A 119 -2.38 10.66 -6.72
N GLU A 120 -2.20 11.84 -6.17
CA GLU A 120 -0.93 12.27 -5.61
C GLU A 120 -0.98 12.26 -4.09
N PHE A 121 0.16 12.01 -3.46
CA PHE A 121 0.30 12.05 -2.01
C PHE A 121 1.58 12.77 -1.60
N GLU A 122 1.47 13.64 -0.60
CA GLU A 122 2.64 14.28 0.02
C GLU A 122 3.30 13.37 1.05
N LEU A 123 4.58 13.61 1.31
CA LEU A 123 5.30 12.92 2.39
C LEU A 123 4.90 13.49 3.75
N ASP A 124 4.86 12.65 4.80
CA ASP A 124 4.50 13.09 6.16
C ASP A 124 5.44 14.14 6.76
N ASN A 125 6.70 14.18 6.31
CA ASN A 125 7.70 15.18 6.68
C ASN A 125 7.77 16.40 5.73
N SER A 126 6.80 16.56 4.82
CA SER A 126 6.66 17.76 3.98
C SER A 126 6.44 19.01 4.83
N THR A 127 6.97 20.16 4.38
CA THR A 127 6.65 21.47 4.96
C THR A 127 5.23 21.93 4.63
N ARG A 128 4.57 21.27 3.67
CA ARG A 128 3.20 21.55 3.21
C ARG A 128 2.99 22.97 2.69
N HIS A 129 4.08 23.65 2.32
CA HIS A 129 4.02 25.04 1.85
C HIS A 129 3.15 25.18 0.59
N TYR A 130 3.29 24.27 -0.37
CA TYR A 130 2.47 24.26 -1.59
C TYR A 130 0.99 24.05 -1.29
N PHE A 131 0.66 23.20 -0.32
CA PHE A 131 -0.72 22.92 0.06
C PHE A 131 -1.37 24.17 0.67
N TRP A 132 -0.70 24.80 1.64
CA TRP A 132 -1.23 26.00 2.28
C TRP A 132 -1.33 27.19 1.33
N SER A 133 -0.41 27.32 0.38
CA SER A 133 -0.49 28.33 -0.67
C SER A 133 -1.71 28.10 -1.56
N TRP A 134 -1.92 26.86 -2.01
CA TRP A 134 -3.09 26.49 -2.80
C TRP A 134 -4.41 26.72 -2.05
N ILE A 135 -4.49 26.34 -0.76
CA ILE A 135 -5.67 26.58 0.08
C ILE A 135 -6.01 28.07 0.17
N ALA A 136 -5.00 28.92 0.36
CA ALA A 136 -5.19 30.37 0.42
C ALA A 136 -5.67 30.95 -0.91
N GLU A 137 -5.11 30.49 -2.04
CA GLU A 137 -5.53 30.89 -3.39
C GLU A 137 -6.98 30.49 -3.68
N GLN A 138 -7.37 29.27 -3.32
CA GLN A 138 -8.74 28.76 -3.51
C GLN A 138 -9.74 29.29 -2.48
N LYS A 139 -9.27 30.02 -1.45
CA LYS A 139 -10.10 30.55 -0.35
C LYS A 139 -10.90 29.46 0.38
N VAL A 140 -10.31 28.28 0.53
CA VAL A 140 -10.92 27.17 1.26
C VAL A 140 -10.87 27.46 2.76
N ASP A 141 -11.99 27.31 3.46
CA ASP A 141 -12.02 27.40 4.92
C ASP A 141 -11.20 26.25 5.53
N PRO A 142 -10.17 26.53 6.35
CA PRO A 142 -9.40 25.49 7.03
C PRO A 142 -10.21 24.52 7.88
N SER A 143 -11.42 24.90 8.31
CA SER A 143 -12.35 24.00 9.03
C SER A 143 -12.90 22.86 8.18
N GLN A 144 -12.88 23.03 6.84
CA GLN A 144 -13.35 22.05 5.86
C GLN A 144 -12.25 21.10 5.37
N ILE A 145 -11.02 21.25 5.88
CA ILE A 145 -9.90 20.38 5.51
C ILE A 145 -9.95 19.08 6.33
N ALA A 146 -9.88 17.96 5.62
CA ALA A 146 -9.52 16.66 6.16
C ALA A 146 -8.14 16.24 5.64
N VAL A 147 -7.36 15.60 6.52
CA VAL A 147 -6.10 14.96 6.17
C VAL A 147 -6.26 13.45 6.36
N ILE A 148 -6.00 12.71 5.30
CA ILE A 148 -6.02 11.25 5.29
C ILE A 148 -4.59 10.76 5.15
N ALA A 149 -4.13 9.97 6.11
CA ALA A 149 -2.85 9.32 6.00
C ALA A 149 -2.99 7.90 5.50
N ILE A 150 -2.12 7.57 4.57
CA ILE A 150 -2.02 6.28 3.91
C ILE A 150 -0.80 5.54 4.45
N ASP A 151 -1.02 4.30 4.85
CA ASP A 151 0.04 3.38 5.25
C ASP A 151 0.77 2.88 3.99
N ILE A 152 2.07 3.13 3.90
CA ILE A 152 2.88 2.82 2.71
C ILE A 152 2.92 1.32 2.45
N GLN A 153 3.02 0.51 3.51
CA GLN A 153 3.11 -0.94 3.40
C GLN A 153 1.79 -1.52 2.90
N ASN A 154 0.67 -1.16 3.53
CA ASN A 154 -0.65 -1.61 3.07
C ASN A 154 -0.94 -1.10 1.66
N LEU A 155 -0.60 0.15 1.34
CA LEU A 155 -0.74 0.69 -0.01
C LEU A 155 0.06 -0.14 -1.01
N PHE A 156 1.29 -0.52 -0.69
CA PHE A 156 2.12 -1.37 -1.53
C PHE A 156 1.43 -2.70 -1.80
N HIS A 157 0.96 -3.41 -0.78
CA HIS A 157 0.29 -4.71 -0.96
C HIS A 157 -1.04 -4.61 -1.71
N LEU A 158 -1.77 -3.51 -1.55
CA LEU A 158 -3.10 -3.32 -2.12
C LEU A 158 -3.10 -2.77 -3.56
N THR A 159 -1.97 -2.23 -4.03
CA THR A 159 -1.82 -1.68 -5.39
C THR A 159 -1.03 -2.62 -6.29
N LYS A 160 -1.28 -2.54 -7.59
CA LYS A 160 -0.69 -3.46 -8.59
C LYS A 160 0.22 -2.76 -9.59
N LYS A 161 -0.03 -1.49 -9.89
CA LYS A 161 0.72 -0.67 -10.82
C LYS A 161 1.98 -0.13 -10.15
N ASP A 162 2.92 0.29 -11.01
CA ASP A 162 4.08 1.02 -10.54
C ASP A 162 3.66 2.43 -10.08
N TRP A 163 4.29 2.90 -9.00
CA TRP A 163 4.18 4.27 -8.55
C TRP A 163 5.22 5.14 -9.24
N GLU A 164 4.98 6.43 -9.23
CA GLU A 164 5.98 7.43 -9.60
C GLU A 164 6.26 8.35 -8.41
N TYR A 165 7.49 8.86 -8.36
CA TYR A 165 7.89 9.83 -7.36
C TYR A 165 8.37 11.09 -8.07
N ASP A 166 7.81 12.21 -7.67
CA ASP A 166 8.12 13.53 -8.17
C ASP A 166 9.04 14.22 -7.16
N ASP A 167 10.34 14.26 -7.47
CA ASP A 167 11.36 14.80 -6.56
C ASP A 167 11.17 16.31 -6.29
N VAL A 168 10.64 17.05 -7.27
CA VAL A 168 10.48 18.51 -7.18
C VAL A 168 9.38 18.87 -6.18
N THR A 169 8.23 18.21 -6.31
CA THR A 169 7.08 18.45 -5.43
C THR A 169 7.08 17.55 -4.20
N ARG A 170 8.00 16.59 -4.13
CA ARG A 170 8.07 15.52 -3.13
C ARG A 170 6.74 14.79 -2.98
N ARG A 171 6.21 14.30 -4.10
CA ARG A 171 4.91 13.60 -4.16
C ARG A 171 5.04 12.20 -4.73
N VAL A 172 4.29 11.28 -4.17
CA VAL A 172 4.11 9.93 -4.73
C VAL A 172 2.83 9.91 -5.55
N LYS A 173 2.90 9.41 -6.79
CA LYS A 173 1.77 9.27 -7.72
C LYS A 173 1.34 7.81 -7.80
N VAL A 174 0.05 7.56 -7.66
CA VAL A 174 -0.57 6.23 -7.73
C VAL A 174 -1.65 6.24 -8.81
N PHE A 175 -1.48 5.40 -9.84
CA PHE A 175 -2.30 5.38 -11.06
C PHE A 175 -3.48 4.41 -11.00
N GLU A 176 -4.02 4.17 -9.81
CA GLU A 176 -5.16 3.28 -9.55
C GLU A 176 -5.89 3.70 -8.26
N ASP A 177 -7.04 3.08 -8.01
CA ASP A 177 -7.81 3.29 -6.78
C ASP A 177 -7.03 2.80 -5.56
N VAL A 178 -6.98 3.64 -4.51
CA VAL A 178 -6.43 3.28 -3.21
C VAL A 178 -7.54 2.72 -2.32
N LYS A 179 -7.45 1.44 -1.98
CA LYS A 179 -8.47 0.74 -1.19
C LYS A 179 -8.54 1.28 0.25
N PRO A 180 -9.73 1.26 0.90
CA PRO A 180 -9.90 1.73 2.28
C PRO A 180 -8.90 1.13 3.28
N GLY A 181 -8.49 -0.13 3.09
CA GLY A 181 -7.52 -0.80 3.95
C GLY A 181 -6.13 -0.17 3.99
N ALA A 182 -5.79 0.70 3.04
CA ALA A 182 -4.54 1.46 3.08
C ALA A 182 -4.65 2.71 3.98
N ILE A 183 -5.85 3.12 4.38
CA ILE A 183 -6.06 4.31 5.20
C ILE A 183 -5.68 4.00 6.65
N ARG A 184 -4.66 4.73 7.13
CA ARG A 184 -4.08 4.55 8.48
C ARG A 184 -4.80 5.38 9.53
N TRP A 185 -5.02 6.65 9.21
CA TRP A 185 -5.70 7.58 10.10
C TRP A 185 -6.31 8.74 9.32
N VAL A 186 -7.28 9.39 9.95
CA VAL A 186 -7.90 10.62 9.45
C VAL A 186 -7.82 11.70 10.53
N LEU A 187 -7.44 12.91 10.13
CA LEU A 187 -7.43 14.11 10.95
C LEU A 187 -8.43 15.12 10.38
N MET A 188 -9.31 15.64 11.22
CA MET A 188 -10.27 16.69 10.83
C MET A 188 -10.58 17.60 12.01
N LYS A 189 -11.12 18.78 11.73
CA LYS A 189 -11.50 19.76 12.77
C LYS A 189 -13.01 19.80 13.03
N ASN A 190 -13.83 19.50 12.04
CA ASN A 190 -15.28 19.67 12.14
C ASN A 190 -15.95 18.55 12.96
N ASN A 191 -16.55 18.93 14.10
CA ASN A 191 -17.16 17.99 15.05
C ASN A 191 -18.36 17.22 14.47
N GLN A 192 -19.17 17.83 13.61
CA GLN A 192 -20.34 17.18 13.02
C GLN A 192 -19.91 16.00 12.13
N TYR A 193 -18.95 16.23 11.24
CA TYR A 193 -18.40 15.18 10.39
C TYR A 193 -17.62 14.16 11.21
N LEU A 194 -16.82 14.61 12.18
CA LEU A 194 -16.07 13.74 13.09
C LEU A 194 -16.96 12.70 13.77
N ASN A 195 -18.10 13.13 14.35
CA ASN A 195 -19.04 12.24 15.02
C ASN A 195 -19.61 11.18 14.06
N ARG A 196 -19.97 11.60 12.83
CA ARG A 196 -20.47 10.69 11.79
C ARG A 196 -19.42 9.66 11.40
N ILE A 197 -18.18 10.07 11.21
CA ILE A 197 -17.06 9.18 10.87
C ILE A 197 -16.73 8.21 12.02
N GLN A 198 -16.76 8.68 13.27
CA GLN A 198 -16.57 7.81 14.44
C GLN A 198 -17.64 6.73 14.54
N MET A 199 -18.92 7.10 14.34
CA MET A 199 -20.00 6.12 14.30
C MET A 199 -19.76 5.09 13.22
N TYR A 200 -19.44 5.52 11.99
CA TYR A 200 -19.15 4.61 10.88
C TYR A 200 -18.00 3.65 11.20
N VAL A 201 -16.89 4.16 11.74
CA VAL A 201 -15.72 3.34 12.11
C VAL A 201 -16.05 2.33 13.20
N LYS A 202 -16.82 2.74 14.23
CA LYS A 202 -17.25 1.85 15.32
C LYS A 202 -18.18 0.75 14.80
N SER A 203 -19.20 1.11 14.02
CA SER A 203 -20.21 0.17 13.51
C SER A 203 -19.61 -0.86 12.55
N ASN A 204 -18.56 -0.50 11.81
CA ASN A 204 -17.88 -1.40 10.88
C ASN A 204 -16.60 -2.04 11.46
N ASN A 205 -16.31 -1.82 12.75
CA ASN A 205 -15.13 -2.33 13.44
C ASN A 205 -13.81 -2.06 12.68
N LEU A 206 -13.68 -0.87 12.09
CA LEU A 206 -12.51 -0.50 11.30
C LEU A 206 -11.32 -0.19 12.22
N LYS A 207 -10.14 -0.74 11.91
CA LYS A 207 -8.89 -0.46 12.61
C LYS A 207 -8.28 0.88 12.14
N LEU A 208 -9.07 1.95 12.21
CA LEU A 208 -8.70 3.30 11.79
C LEU A 208 -8.56 4.21 13.02
N LYS A 209 -7.51 5.06 13.06
CA LYS A 209 -7.43 6.13 14.06
C LYS A 209 -8.09 7.40 13.53
N ILE A 210 -8.89 8.05 14.36
CA ILE A 210 -9.51 9.34 14.04
C ILE A 210 -8.97 10.37 15.02
N PHE A 211 -8.40 11.43 14.46
CA PHE A 211 -7.85 12.54 15.21
C PHE A 211 -8.71 13.79 15.01
N GLN A 212 -8.95 14.51 16.10
CA GLN A 212 -9.54 15.84 16.07
C GLN A 212 -8.43 16.87 16.21
N GLY A 213 -8.35 17.81 15.27
CA GLY A 213 -7.42 18.93 15.32
C GLY A 213 -8.12 20.18 15.84
N GLU A 214 -7.69 20.72 16.98
CA GLU A 214 -8.26 21.95 17.54
C GLU A 214 -7.17 22.85 18.14
N LYS A 215 -7.04 24.08 17.61
CA LYS A 215 -6.15 25.14 18.13
C LYS A 215 -4.70 24.67 18.41
N GLY A 216 -4.16 23.80 17.55
CA GLY A 216 -2.80 23.25 17.70
C GLY A 216 -2.72 21.97 18.53
N ASN A 217 -3.82 21.53 19.14
CA ASN A 217 -3.91 20.25 19.84
C ASN A 217 -4.49 19.16 18.93
N ILE A 218 -4.01 17.93 19.10
CA ILE A 218 -4.49 16.74 18.40
C ILE A 218 -4.90 15.70 19.44
N SER A 219 -6.16 15.28 19.45
CA SER A 219 -6.66 14.21 20.32
C SER A 219 -7.12 12.99 19.52
N ASN A 220 -6.85 11.79 20.04
CA ASN A 220 -7.36 10.54 19.45
C ASN A 220 -8.71 10.19 20.07
N VAL A 221 -9.77 10.43 19.32
CA VAL A 221 -11.13 10.49 19.87
C VAL A 221 -11.77 9.11 20.02
N LEU A 222 -11.20 8.07 19.41
CA LEU A 222 -11.69 6.69 19.57
C LEU A 222 -11.17 6.02 20.85
N THR A 223 -10.10 6.54 21.44
CA THR A 223 -9.47 5.97 22.65
C THR A 223 -9.90 6.65 23.95
N GLU A 224 -10.43 7.88 23.91
CA GLU A 224 -10.82 8.62 25.13
C GLU A 224 -12.01 7.99 25.89
N GLY A 225 -12.79 7.11 25.24
CA GLY A 225 -13.88 6.37 25.89
C GLY A 225 -13.45 5.09 26.61
N ARG A 226 -12.19 4.64 26.49
CA ARG A 226 -11.68 3.47 27.21
C ARG A 226 -10.91 3.95 28.45
N LYS A 227 -11.65 4.33 29.50
CA LYS A 227 -11.04 4.39 30.85
C LYS A 227 -10.54 2.97 31.18
N LYS A 228 -9.28 2.90 31.59
CA LYS A 228 -8.67 1.71 32.22
C LYS A 228 -9.45 1.32 33.47
#